data_AF-A0A9N9R7G6-F1
#
_entry.id   AF-A0A9N9R7G6-F1
#
_cell.length_a   1.000
_cell.length_b   1.000
_cell.length_c   1.000
_cell.angle_alpha   90.00
_cell.angle_beta   90.00
_cell.angle_gamma   90.00
#
_symmetry.space_group_name_H-M   'P 1'
#
loop_
_entity.id
_entity.type
_entity.pdbx_description
1 polymer ?
#
loop_
_entity_poly.entity_id
_entity_poly.type
_entity_poly.pdbx_seq_one_letter_code
_entity_poly.pdbx_strand_id
1 'polypeptide(L)' 'MPVNKLSVRGLLPDTDYYMTYDGSTTAPACFETVTWIIINKPIYITKQQVILFIIHFTHLKWI' A
#
# COMPACT_ATOMS: atom_id res chain seq x y z
N MET A 1 -16.37 13.35 3.45
CA MET A 1 -16.85 13.36 2.05
C MET A 1 -16.63 11.96 1.49
N PRO A 2 -17.65 11.32 0.89
CA PRO A 2 -17.48 10.01 0.28
C PRO A 2 -16.51 10.11 -0.91
N VAL A 3 -15.65 9.12 -1.07
CA VAL A 3 -14.78 9.00 -2.25
C VAL A 3 -15.63 8.46 -3.40
N ASN A 4 -16.09 9.35 -4.28
CA ASN A 4 -16.97 8.98 -5.38
C ASN A 4 -16.20 8.41 -6.60
N LYS A 5 -14.92 8.78 -6.76
CA LYS A 5 -14.06 8.31 -7.85
C LYS A 5 -12.59 8.47 -7.47
N LEU A 6 -11.82 7.38 -7.54
CA LEU A 6 -10.37 7.38 -7.32
C LEU A 6 -9.71 6.48 -8.36
N SER A 7 -8.70 7.00 -9.07
CA SER A 7 -7.91 6.20 -10.00
C SER A 7 -6.73 5.58 -9.26
N VAL A 8 -6.68 4.25 -9.19
CA VAL A 8 -5.55 3.52 -8.58
C VAL A 8 -4.26 3.73 -9.38
N ARG A 9 -4.36 3.80 -10.72
CA ARG A 9 -3.20 4.07 -11.58
C ARG A 9 -2.54 5.41 -11.27
N GLY A 10 -3.33 6.41 -10.86
CA GLY A 10 -2.81 7.72 -10.45
C GLY A 10 -2.01 7.69 -9.14
N LEU A 11 -2.04 6.58 -8.40
CA LEU A 11 -1.22 6.36 -7.21
C LEU A 11 0.09 5.63 -7.53
N LEU A 12 0.26 5.14 -8.76
CA LEU A 12 1.48 4.45 -9.17
C LEU A 12 2.49 5.44 -9.74
N PRO A 13 3.79 5.18 -9.56
CA PRO A 13 4.85 5.96 -10.20
C PRO A 13 4.84 5.76 -11.72
N ASP A 14 5.31 6.76 -12.46
CA ASP A 14 5.44 6.67 -13.92
C ASP A 14 6.69 5.83 -14.29
N THR A 15 6.53 4.50 -14.26
CA THR A 15 7.53 3.51 -14.66
C THR A 15 6.86 2.16 -14.89
N ASP A 16 7.41 1.37 -15.81
CA ASP A 16 7.01 -0.02 -16.05
C ASP A 16 8.03 -1.02 -15.46
N TYR A 17 9.10 -0.54 -14.83
CA TYR A 17 10.11 -1.40 -14.21
C TYR A 17 9.67 -1.90 -12.82
N TYR A 18 9.60 -3.23 -12.68
CA TYR A 18 9.30 -3.91 -11.43
C TYR A 18 10.13 -5.19 -11.27
N MET A 19 10.18 -5.69 -10.05
CA MET A 19 10.66 -7.03 -9.70
C MET A 19 9.45 -7.88 -9.31
N THR A 20 9.49 -9.18 -9.57
CA THR A 20 8.39 -10.10 -9.25
C THR A 20 8.90 -11.38 -8.58
N TYR A 21 8.14 -11.90 -7.63
CA TYR A 21 8.42 -13.18 -6.98
C TYR A 21 7.15 -13.80 -6.38
N ASP A 22 7.13 -15.12 -6.25
CA ASP A 22 6.07 -15.83 -5.54
C ASP A 22 6.31 -15.80 -4.03
N GLY A 23 5.27 -15.53 -3.27
CA GLY A 23 5.32 -15.35 -1.82
C GLY A 23 3.96 -15.49 -1.15
N SER A 24 3.88 -14.96 0.07
CA SER A 24 2.72 -15.10 0.94
C SER A 24 2.06 -13.79 1.30
N THR A 25 0.86 -13.86 1.88
CA THR A 25 0.18 -12.70 2.48
C THR A 25 0.96 -12.23 3.72
N THR A 26 1.17 -10.91 3.86
CA THR A 26 1.90 -10.30 4.99
C THR A 26 1.05 -10.16 6.27
N ALA A 27 -0.18 -10.66 6.25
CA ALA A 27 -1.10 -10.69 7.37
C ALA A 27 -1.32 -12.16 7.82
N PRO A 28 -1.84 -12.36 9.05
CA PRO A 28 -2.05 -13.71 9.61
C PRO A 28 -2.81 -14.65 8.65
N ALA A 29 -2.51 -15.94 8.80
CA ALA A 29 -2.78 -17.07 7.88
C ALA A 29 -1.76 -17.26 6.74
N CYS A 30 -0.95 -16.24 6.40
CA CYS A 30 0.30 -16.37 5.64
C CYS A 30 0.23 -17.25 4.37
N PHE A 31 -0.87 -17.18 3.61
CA PHE A 31 -1.09 -18.07 2.47
C PHE A 31 -0.07 -17.83 1.35
N GLU A 32 0.68 -18.86 0.96
CA GLU A 32 1.67 -18.85 -0.13
C GLU A 32 0.99 -18.94 -1.51
N THR A 33 0.21 -17.91 -1.84
CA THR A 33 -0.60 -17.85 -3.06
C THR A 33 -0.43 -16.53 -3.81
N VAL A 34 0.53 -15.69 -3.38
CA VAL A 34 0.69 -14.31 -3.88
C VAL A 34 1.89 -14.23 -4.82
N THR A 35 1.69 -13.77 -6.05
CA THR A 35 2.78 -13.28 -6.90
C THR A 35 2.92 -11.77 -6.68
N TRP A 36 4.00 -11.35 -6.04
CA TRP A 36 4.26 -9.95 -5.70
C TRP A 36 4.83 -9.18 -6.88
N ILE A 37 4.35 -7.96 -7.10
CA ILE A 37 4.91 -7.00 -8.06
C ILE A 37 5.47 -5.82 -7.27
N ILE A 38 6.80 -5.70 -7.22
CA ILE A 38 7.50 -4.62 -6.52
C ILE A 38 8.02 -3.61 -7.54
N ILE A 39 7.42 -2.42 -7.58
CA ILE A 39 7.85 -1.34 -8.47
C ILE A 39 9.14 -0.69 -7.93
N ASN A 40 10.20 -0.64 -8.74
CA ASN A 40 11.52 -0.14 -8.32
C ASN A 40 11.64 1.40 -8.39
N LYS A 41 10.53 2.12 -8.19
CA LYS A 41 10.46 3.58 -8.15
C LYS A 41 9.47 3.98 -7.04
N PRO A 42 9.90 4.70 -6.01
CA PRO A 42 8.99 5.09 -4.93
C PRO A 42 8.06 6.23 -5.37
N ILE A 43 6.92 6.34 -4.66
CA ILE A 43 6.11 7.57 -4.62
C ILE A 43 6.41 8.34 -3.34
N TYR A 44 6.32 9.66 -3.40
CA TYR A 44 6.61 10.51 -2.25
C TYR A 44 5.34 10.91 -1.52
N ILE A 45 5.44 10.88 -0.20
CA ILE A 45 4.38 11.24 0.73
C ILE A 45 4.97 12.19 1.77
N THR A 46 4.23 13.24 2.13
CA THR A 46 4.65 14.21 3.15
C THR A 46 4.54 13.62 4.55
N LYS A 47 5.35 14.13 5.48
CA LYS A 47 5.30 13.73 6.89
C LYS A 47 3.90 13.92 7.50
N GLN A 48 3.22 15.01 7.16
CA GLN A 48 1.89 15.31 7.68
C GLN A 48 0.84 14.27 7.24
N GLN A 49 0.94 13.77 6.00
CA GLN A 49 0.06 12.70 5.52
C GLN A 49 0.30 11.38 6.26
N VAL A 50 1.55 11.03 6.56
CA VAL A 50 1.89 9.83 7.37
C VAL A 50 1.33 9.98 8.79
N ILE A 51 1.51 11.14 9.41
CA ILE A 51 0.99 11.40 10.76
C ILE A 51 -0.53 11.26 10.78
N LEU A 52 -1.23 11.85 9.80
CA LEU A 52 -2.69 11.72 9.66
C LEU A 52 -3.13 10.26 9.53
N PHE A 53 -2.38 9.45 8.78
CA PHE A 53 -2.65 8.02 8.67
C PHE A 53 -2.48 7.32 10.02
N ILE A 54 -1.34 7.51 10.69
CA ILE A 54 -1.06 6.86 11.98
C ILE A 54 -2.12 7.23 13.03
N ILE A 55 -2.46 8.51 13.19
CA ILE A 55 -3.43 8.93 14.21
C ILE A 55 -4.82 8.32 13.98
N HIS A 56 -5.24 8.19 12.71
CA HIS A 56 -6.53 7.62 12.36
C HIS A 56 -6.59 6.11 12.69
N PHE A 57 -5.51 5.37 12.42
CA PHE A 57 -5.44 3.94 12.69
C PHE A 57 -5.07 3.60 14.14
N THR A 58 -4.48 4.51 14.92
CA THR A 58 -4.23 4.31 16.36
C THR A 58 -5.50 4.36 17.22
N HIS A 59 -6.62 4.88 16.69
CA HIS A 59 -7.90 4.90 17.41
C HIS A 59 -8.68 3.59 17.28
N LEU A 60 -8.30 2.72 16.33
CA LEU A 60 -8.53 1.28 16.47
C LEU A 60 -7.43 0.75 17.38
N LYS A 61 -7.65 0.90 18.69
CA LYS A 61 -7.08 -0.04 19.66
C LYS A 61 -7.36 -1.43 19.09
N TRP A 62 -6.28 -2.14 18.80
CA TRP A 62 -6.29 -3.57 18.66
C TRP A 62 -7.09 -4.18 19.83
N ILE A 63 -7.58 -5.38 19.59
CA ILE A 63 -7.56 -6.45 20.60
C ILE A 63 -6.62 -6.16 21.79
#